data_AF-A0A349HSJ0-F1
#
_entry.id   AF-A0A349HSJ0-F1
#
_cell.length_a   1.000
_cell.length_b   1.000
_cell.length_c   1.000
_cell.angle_alpha   90.00
_cell.angle_beta   90.00
_cell.angle_gamma   90.00
#
_symmetry.space_group_name_H-M   'P 1'
#
loop_
_entity.id
_entity.type
_entity.pdbx_description
1 polymer ?
#
loop_
_entity_poly.entity_id
_entity_poly.type
_entity_poly.pdbx_seq_one_letter_code
_entity_poly.pdbx_strand_id
1 'polypeptide(L)'
;KGMIGKGIRNQQVVDSIIKYNAVYFAAIGGAGALLAEAIKEAEVIAFPDLGAEAIYKLRVENFPVTVIIDNKGNDLYKLGKEKYKIV
;
A
#
# COMPACT_ATOMS: atom_id res chain seq x y z
N LYS A 1 -5.00 8.80 -7.27
CA LYS A 1 -4.71 8.79 -5.82
C LYS A 1 -4.42 7.35 -5.42
N GLY A 2 -3.47 7.10 -4.53
CA GLY A 2 -3.11 5.73 -4.17
C GLY A 2 -2.49 5.65 -2.78
N MET A 3 -2.54 4.46 -2.20
CA MET A 3 -1.95 4.15 -0.90
C MET A 3 -1.13 2.88 -1.05
N ILE A 4 0.06 2.82 -0.44
CA ILE A 4 0.87 1.61 -0.35
C ILE A 4 0.90 1.19 1.12
N GLY A 5 0.64 -0.08 1.39
CA GLY A 5 0.67 -0.62 2.75
C GLY A 5 0.85 -2.13 2.76
N LYS A 6 0.40 -2.76 3.85
CA LYS A 6 0.36 -4.23 3.97
C LYS A 6 -0.92 -4.68 4.66
N GLY A 7 -1.40 -5.85 4.28
CA GLY A 7 -2.56 -6.50 4.92
C GLY A 7 -3.91 -5.90 4.56
N ILE A 8 -4.95 -6.56 5.06
CA ILE A 8 -6.37 -6.30 4.74
C ILE A 8 -6.80 -4.92 5.22
N ARG A 9 -7.68 -4.28 4.46
CA ARG A 9 -8.34 -3.01 4.83
C ARG A 9 -9.79 -3.27 5.22
N ASN A 10 -10.33 -2.45 6.13
CA ASN A 10 -11.73 -2.54 6.51
C ASN A 10 -12.65 -2.00 5.40
N GLN A 11 -13.95 -2.24 5.53
CA GLN A 11 -14.92 -1.83 4.50
C GLN A 11 -14.96 -0.31 4.31
N GLN A 12 -14.85 0.48 5.39
CA GLN A 12 -14.83 1.95 5.32
C GLN A 12 -13.71 2.49 4.40
N VAL A 13 -12.53 1.84 4.41
CA VAL A 13 -11.43 2.18 3.52
C VAL A 13 -11.77 1.80 2.06
N VAL A 14 -12.39 0.64 1.82
CA VAL A 14 -12.83 0.24 0.48
C VAL A 14 -13.87 1.22 -0.08
N ASP A 15 -14.86 1.59 0.72
CA ASP A 15 -15.90 2.54 0.33
C ASP A 15 -15.29 3.91 0.00
N SER A 16 -14.28 4.34 0.77
CA SER A 16 -13.53 5.56 0.51
C SER A 16 -12.71 5.47 -0.79
N ILE A 17 -12.08 4.33 -1.06
CA ILE A 17 -11.35 4.07 -2.30
C ILE A 17 -12.26 4.27 -3.52
N ILE A 18 -13.46 3.70 -3.50
CA ILE A 18 -14.45 3.84 -4.56
C ILE A 18 -14.90 5.31 -4.67
N LYS A 19 -15.34 5.91 -3.56
CA LYS A 19 -15.85 7.29 -3.51
C LYS A 19 -14.86 8.30 -4.09
N TYR A 20 -13.56 8.11 -3.80
CA TYR A 20 -12.52 9.05 -4.22
C TYR A 20 -11.73 8.60 -5.45
N ASN A 21 -12.11 7.49 -6.11
CA ASN A 21 -11.40 6.95 -7.27
C ASN A 21 -9.88 6.75 -6.98
N ALA A 22 -9.59 6.01 -5.90
CA ALA A 22 -8.23 5.68 -5.47
C ALA A 22 -7.89 4.20 -5.73
N VAL A 23 -6.66 3.80 -5.40
CA VAL A 23 -6.19 2.39 -5.47
C VAL A 23 -5.37 2.08 -4.22
N TYR A 24 -5.51 0.88 -3.67
CA TYR A 24 -4.64 0.38 -2.60
C TYR A 24 -3.70 -0.70 -3.14
N PHE A 25 -2.41 -0.46 -2.90
CA PHE A 25 -1.33 -1.34 -3.25
C PHE A 25 -0.77 -2.01 -1.98
N ALA A 26 -0.42 -3.29 -2.08
CA ALA A 26 0.39 -3.93 -1.06
C ALA A 26 1.86 -4.00 -1.51
N ALA A 27 2.74 -3.57 -0.60
CA ALA A 27 4.15 -3.95 -0.62
C ALA A 27 4.34 -5.27 0.14
N ILE A 28 5.37 -6.03 -0.21
CA ILE A 28 5.67 -7.31 0.45
C ILE A 28 6.19 -7.04 1.87
N GLY A 29 5.40 -7.43 2.87
CA GLY A 29 5.77 -7.29 4.28
C GLY A 29 7.00 -8.14 4.63
N GLY A 30 7.93 -7.57 5.39
CA GLY A 30 9.18 -8.22 5.78
C GLY A 30 10.34 -8.00 4.80
N ALA A 31 10.07 -7.52 3.58
CA ALA A 31 11.10 -7.26 2.56
C ALA A 31 11.65 -5.82 2.59
N GLY A 32 11.66 -5.15 3.75
CA GLY A 32 11.98 -3.72 3.86
C GLY A 32 13.35 -3.35 3.30
N ALA A 33 14.37 -4.17 3.57
CA ALA A 33 15.73 -3.94 3.05
C ALA A 33 15.79 -4.01 1.52
N LEU A 34 15.10 -4.99 0.91
CA LEU A 34 15.02 -5.11 -0.55
C LEU A 34 14.22 -3.96 -1.17
N LEU A 35 13.10 -3.56 -0.54
CA LEU A 35 12.30 -2.43 -1.01
C LEU A 35 13.06 -1.11 -0.93
N ALA A 36 13.99 -0.96 0.03
CA ALA A 36 14.82 0.22 0.15
C ALA A 36 15.77 0.41 -1.05
N GLU A 37 16.14 -0.65 -1.77
CA GLU A 37 16.95 -0.55 -3.00
C GLU A 37 16.23 0.21 -4.13
N ALA A 38 14.89 0.21 -4.11
CA ALA A 38 14.07 0.97 -5.03
C ALA A 38 13.94 2.45 -4.64
N ILE A 39 14.36 2.85 -3.43
CA ILE A 39 14.36 4.24 -2.96
C ILE A 39 15.65 4.92 -3.44
N LYS A 40 15.49 6.00 -4.21
CA LYS A 40 16.61 6.76 -4.78
C LYS A 40 16.91 8.04 -4.02
N GLU A 41 15.89 8.65 -3.42
CA GLU A 41 16.03 9.81 -2.52
C GLU A 41 15.02 9.70 -1.39
N ALA A 42 15.39 10.17 -0.20
CA ALA A 42 14.54 10.27 0.97
C ALA A 42 14.81 11.58 1.72
N GLU A 43 13.81 12.47 1.75
CA GLU A 43 13.87 13.78 2.39
C GLU A 43 12.82 13.86 3.50
N VAL A 44 13.21 14.23 4.72
CA VAL A 44 12.26 14.53 5.79
C VAL A 44 11.63 15.90 5.53
N ILE A 45 10.31 15.95 5.38
CA ILE A 45 9.59 17.18 5.05
C ILE A 45 8.70 17.70 6.19
N ALA A 46 8.44 16.89 7.22
CA ALA A 46 7.74 17.33 8.43
C ALA A 46 8.00 16.38 9.61
N PHE A 47 7.89 16.91 10.83
CA PHE A 47 8.00 16.19 12.11
C PHE A 47 9.30 15.37 12.27
N PRO A 48 10.48 16.01 12.13
CA PRO A 48 11.78 15.31 12.16
C PRO A 48 12.07 14.62 13.50
N ASP A 49 11.43 15.07 14.57
CA ASP A 49 11.51 14.52 15.92
C ASP A 49 10.87 13.13 16.04
N LEU A 50 9.99 12.73 15.11
CA LEU A 50 9.35 11.42 15.09
C LEU A 50 10.24 10.31 14.51
N GLY A 51 11.46 10.62 14.06
CA GLY A 51 12.40 9.64 13.53
C GLY A 51 11.82 8.84 12.36
N ALA A 52 11.74 7.51 12.50
CA ALA A 52 11.22 6.63 11.45
C ALA A 52 9.73 6.88 11.09
N GLU A 53 8.97 7.57 11.95
CA GLU A 53 7.57 7.94 11.70
C GLU A 53 7.41 9.36 11.11
N ALA A 54 8.50 10.08 10.88
CA ALA A 54 8.46 11.38 10.23
C ALA A 54 7.85 11.29 8.82
N ILE A 55 7.39 12.43 8.28
CA ILE A 55 6.89 12.45 6.90
C ILE A 55 8.08 12.57 5.94
N TYR A 56 8.24 11.56 5.10
CA TYR A 56 9.28 11.52 4.07
C TYR A 56 8.70 11.80 2.68
N LYS A 57 9.39 12.64 1.91
CA LYS A 57 9.26 12.70 0.46
C LYS A 57 10.28 11.72 -0.14
N LEU A 58 9.76 10.66 -0.76
CA LEU A 58 10.59 9.62 -1.37
C LEU A 58 10.56 9.75 -2.89
N ARG A 59 11.73 9.66 -3.54
CA ARG A 59 11.82 9.34 -4.96
C ARG A 59 12.12 7.86 -5.09
N VAL A 60 11.28 7.13 -5.82
CA VAL A 60 11.42 5.70 -6.02
C VAL A 60 11.49 5.36 -7.50
N GLU A 61 12.14 4.25 -7.83
CA GLU A 61 12.23 3.73 -9.19
C GLU A 61 12.01 2.22 -9.15
N ASN A 62 11.10 1.72 -10.00
CA ASN A 62 10.72 0.31 -10.06
C ASN A 62 10.31 -0.29 -8.70
N PHE A 63 9.63 0.50 -7.85
CA PHE A 63 9.18 0.07 -6.53
C PHE A 63 8.10 -1.02 -6.65
N PRO A 64 8.36 -2.27 -6.21
CA PRO A 64 7.46 -3.38 -6.49
C PRO A 64 6.26 -3.37 -5.56
N VAL A 65 5.06 -3.34 -6.16
CA VAL A 65 3.78 -3.44 -5.45
C VAL A 65 2.75 -4.21 -6.24
N THR A 66 1.73 -4.71 -5.54
CA THR A 66 0.56 -5.37 -6.16
C THR A 66 -0.70 -4.56 -5.89
N VAL A 67 -1.54 -4.35 -6.91
CA VAL A 67 -2.88 -3.79 -6.72
C VAL A 67 -3.71 -4.79 -5.94
N ILE A 68 -4.08 -4.46 -4.70
CA ILE A 68 -4.92 -5.32 -3.87
C ILE A 68 -6.38 -4.88 -3.96
N ILE A 69 -6.63 -3.57 -3.90
CA ILE A 69 -7.99 -3.02 -4.01
C ILE A 69 -7.99 -1.99 -5.13
N ASP A 70 -8.75 -2.28 -6.18
CA ASP A 70 -8.93 -1.36 -7.30
C ASP A 70 -9.96 -0.27 -6.99
N ASN A 71 -10.14 0.67 -7.91
CA ASN A 71 -11.08 1.78 -7.76
C ASN A 71 -12.56 1.37 -7.85
N LYS A 72 -12.86 0.10 -8.15
CA LYS A 72 -14.21 -0.48 -8.18
C LYS A 72 -14.53 -1.24 -6.89
N GLY A 73 -13.56 -1.35 -5.98
CA GLY A 73 -13.72 -2.08 -4.72
C GLY A 73 -13.42 -3.57 -4.81
N ASN A 74 -12.86 -4.05 -5.93
CA ASN A 74 -12.44 -5.44 -6.04
C ASN A 74 -11.23 -5.66 -5.13
N ASP A 75 -11.37 -6.54 -4.13
CA ASP A 75 -10.35 -6.81 -3.11
C ASP A 75 -9.78 -8.22 -3.28
N LEU A 76 -8.52 -8.32 -3.73
CA LEU A 76 -7.83 -9.60 -3.95
C LEU A 76 -7.69 -10.45 -2.69
N TYR A 77 -7.63 -9.86 -1.49
CA TYR A 77 -7.59 -10.66 -0.25
C TYR A 77 -8.91 -11.36 0.04
N LYS A 78 -10.04 -10.79 -0.39
CA LYS A 78 -11.36 -11.41 -0.27
C LYS A 78 -11.58 -12.41 -1.40
N LEU A 79 -11.45 -11.94 -2.65
CA LEU A 79 -11.67 -12.75 -3.85
C LEU A 79 -10.78 -14.00 -3.89
N GLY A 80 -9.50 -13.86 -3.51
CA GLY A 80 -8.57 -14.98 -3.44
C GLY A 80 -9.01 -16.02 -2.41
N LYS A 81 -9.38 -15.59 -1.19
CA LYS A 81 -9.86 -16.51 -0.14
C LYS A 81 -11.14 -17.22 -0.55
N GLU A 82 -12.10 -16.50 -1.14
CA GLU A 82 -13.36 -17.06 -1.61
C GLU A 82 -13.15 -18.11 -2.70
N LYS A 83 -12.27 -17.83 -3.67
CA LYS A 83 -11.99 -18.72 -4.80
C LYS A 83 -11.40 -20.08 -4.41
N TYR A 84 -10.58 -20.12 -3.36
CA TYR A 84 -9.84 -21.33 -2.95
C TYR A 84 -10.33 -21.93 -1.64
N LYS A 85 -11.45 -21.44 -1.10
CA LYS A 85 -12.06 -22.03 0.09
C LYS A 85 -12.58 -23.42 -0.24
N ILE A 86 -12.00 -24.45 0.37
CA ILE A 86 -12.54 -25.82 0.33
C ILE A 86 -13.75 -25.82 1.27
N VAL A 87 -14.94 -26.05 0.72
CA VAL A 87 -16.18 -26.25 1.46
C VAL A 87 -16.26 -27.70 1.92
#